data_AF-A0A6G3WUW0-F1
#
_entry.id   AF-A0A6G3WUW0-F1
#
_cell.length_a   1.000
_cell.length_b   1.000
_cell.length_c   1.000
_cell.angle_alpha   90.00
_cell.angle_beta   90.00
_cell.angle_gamma   90.00
#
_symmetry.space_group_name_H-M   'P 1'
#
loop_
_entity.id
_entity.type
_entity.pdbx_description
1 polymer ?
#
loop_
_entity_poly.entity_id
_entity_poly.type
_entity_poly.pdbx_seq_one_letter_code
_entity_poly.pdbx_strand_id
1 'polypeptide(L)'
;MTETTDPYGTDPAVIFAELYGSEPDGIWAAPGRVNLIGEYTDFNDGFVMPLALPHTARAAVSRRDDGVLRLYSADVPGGVVSLRVDELAPHAGHGWAAYPAGVFWALREAGHPVTGAD
;
A
#
# COMPACT_ATOMS: atom_id res chain seq x y z
N MET A 1 -16.65 28.45 5.76
CA MET A 1 -16.63 27.01 5.43
C MET A 1 -15.35 26.80 4.66
N THR A 2 -14.27 26.49 5.37
CA THR A 2 -12.93 26.35 4.76
C THR A 2 -12.92 25.06 3.96
N GLU A 3 -12.86 25.17 2.63
CA GLU A 3 -12.40 24.11 1.75
C GLU A 3 -11.06 23.62 2.31
N THR A 4 -11.09 22.43 2.90
CA THR A 4 -9.87 21.77 3.36
C THR A 4 -9.34 21.08 2.11
N THR A 5 -8.49 21.76 1.36
CA THR A 5 -7.73 21.10 0.29
C THR A 5 -6.95 19.97 0.93
N ASP A 6 -7.24 18.73 0.54
CA ASP A 6 -6.52 17.57 1.03
C ASP A 6 -5.02 17.78 0.74
N PRO A 7 -4.15 17.84 1.77
CA PRO A 7 -2.72 18.10 1.56
C PRO A 7 -2.02 17.01 0.74
N TYR A 8 -2.71 15.91 0.43
CA TYR A 8 -2.19 14.76 -0.31
C TYR A 8 -2.69 14.67 -1.77
N GLY A 9 -3.44 15.66 -2.27
CA GLY A 9 -3.95 15.67 -3.64
C GLY A 9 -5.38 15.15 -3.76
N THR A 10 -5.71 14.50 -4.88
CA THR A 10 -7.07 13.98 -5.14
C THR A 10 -7.43 12.86 -4.16
N ASP A 11 -8.67 12.86 -3.66
CA ASP A 11 -9.18 11.84 -2.75
C ASP A 11 -9.03 10.42 -3.33
N PRO A 12 -8.35 9.48 -2.64
CA PRO A 12 -8.15 8.13 -3.14
C PRO A 12 -9.47 7.37 -3.41
N ALA A 13 -10.58 7.71 -2.74
CA ALA A 13 -11.89 7.12 -3.07
C ALA A 13 -12.38 7.51 -4.46
N VAL A 14 -12.16 8.77 -4.87
CA VAL A 14 -12.56 9.26 -6.21
C VAL A 14 -11.76 8.54 -7.29
N ILE A 15 -10.43 8.49 -7.13
CA ILE A 15 -9.54 7.77 -8.05
C ILE A 15 -9.95 6.29 -8.14
N PHE A 16 -10.20 5.65 -7.00
CA PHE A 16 -10.61 4.25 -6.95
C PHE A 16 -11.91 3.99 -7.72
N ALA A 17 -12.93 4.83 -7.50
CA ALA A 17 -14.21 4.72 -8.19
C ALA A 17 -14.08 4.90 -9.71
N GLU A 18 -13.23 5.83 -10.16
CA GLU A 18 -12.94 6.04 -11.58
C GLU A 18 -12.22 4.85 -12.22
N LEU A 19 -11.26 4.23 -11.51
CA LEU A 19 -10.47 3.12 -12.04
C LEU A 19 -11.20 1.77 -12.01
N TYR A 20 -11.98 1.52 -10.96
CA TYR A 20 -12.53 0.20 -10.67
C TYR A 20 -14.05 0.12 -10.73
N GLY A 21 -14.74 1.27 -10.87
CA GLY A 21 -16.18 1.33 -11.10
C GLY A 21 -17.05 1.04 -9.88
N SER A 22 -16.48 1.10 -8.68
CA SER A 22 -17.19 0.91 -7.39
C SER A 22 -16.53 1.74 -6.30
N GLU A 23 -17.23 2.00 -5.20
CA GLU A 23 -16.61 2.60 -4.01
C GLU A 23 -15.66 1.58 -3.33
N PRO A 24 -14.54 2.04 -2.74
CA PRO A 24 -13.67 1.15 -2.00
C PRO A 24 -14.34 0.65 -0.71
N ASP A 25 -14.01 -0.56 -0.26
CA ASP A 25 -14.47 -1.10 1.03
C ASP A 25 -13.95 -0.24 2.20
N GLY A 26 -12.82 0.43 2.01
CA GLY A 26 -12.29 1.40 2.96
C GLY A 26 -11.06 2.13 2.44
N ILE A 27 -10.63 3.11 3.24
CA ILE A 27 -9.35 3.79 3.08
C ILE A 27 -8.51 3.55 4.33
N TRP A 28 -7.31 3.04 4.14
CA TRP A 28 -6.31 2.86 5.19
C TRP A 28 -5.15 3.81 4.97
N ALA A 29 -4.48 4.20 6.05
CA ALA A 29 -3.35 5.12 6.02
C ALA A 29 -2.21 4.62 6.89
N ALA A 30 -0.98 4.70 6.38
CA ALA A 30 0.25 4.40 7.11
C ALA A 30 1.16 5.64 7.11
N PRO A 31 1.62 6.13 8.28
CA PRO A 31 2.48 7.30 8.34
C PRO A 31 3.91 6.97 7.90
N GLY A 32 4.56 7.94 7.25
CA GLY A 32 6.01 7.97 7.18
C GLY A 32 6.62 8.15 8.58
N ARG A 33 7.93 7.92 8.71
CA ARG A 33 8.63 8.02 9.99
C ARG A 33 9.96 8.72 9.86
N VAL A 34 10.31 9.49 10.88
CA VAL A 34 11.68 9.95 11.12
C VAL A 34 12.20 9.26 12.37
N ASN A 35 13.51 9.02 12.42
CA ASN A 35 14.15 8.55 13.63
C ASN A 35 14.83 9.73 14.32
N LEU A 36 14.52 9.95 15.60
CA LEU A 36 15.07 11.07 16.36
C LEU A 36 16.51 10.79 16.79
N ILE A 37 16.80 9.54 17.16
CA ILE A 37 18.14 9.03 17.48
C ILE A 37 18.18 7.50 17.36
N GLY A 38 19.39 6.94 17.18
CA GLY A 38 19.61 5.51 17.01
C GLY A 38 19.65 5.11 15.54
N GLU A 39 20.42 5.84 14.72
CA GLU A 39 20.66 5.43 13.34
C GLU A 39 21.63 4.24 13.30
N TYR A 40 21.40 3.29 12.40
CA TYR A 40 22.25 2.10 12.19
C TYR A 40 22.38 1.17 13.41
N THR A 41 21.48 1.27 14.38
CA THR A 41 21.47 0.41 15.58
C THR A 41 20.44 -0.72 15.50
N ASP A 42 19.40 -0.57 14.70
CA ASP A 42 18.27 -1.50 14.60
C ASP A 42 18.67 -2.89 14.12
N PHE A 43 19.53 -2.98 13.10
CA PHE A 43 20.06 -4.27 12.62
C PHE A 43 21.21 -4.83 13.49
N ASN A 44 21.59 -4.14 14.57
CA ASN A 44 22.62 -4.54 15.53
C ASN A 44 22.04 -4.82 16.94
N ASP A 45 20.74 -5.13 17.03
CA ASP A 45 20.02 -5.34 18.30
C ASP A 45 20.10 -4.15 19.28
N GLY A 46 20.28 -2.94 18.76
CA GLY A 46 20.32 -1.70 19.53
C GLY A 46 18.97 -0.99 19.66
N PHE A 47 18.93 0.07 20.46
CA PHE A 47 17.71 0.89 20.63
C PHE A 47 17.58 1.96 19.53
N VAL A 48 16.32 2.31 19.24
CA VAL A 48 15.92 3.38 18.32
C VAL A 48 14.81 4.23 18.94
N MET A 49 14.66 5.49 18.51
CA MET A 49 13.56 6.36 18.93
C MET A 49 12.87 7.00 17.71
N PRO A 50 12.00 6.24 17.01
CA PRO A 50 11.26 6.75 15.87
C PRO A 50 10.02 7.56 16.28
N LEU A 51 9.61 8.45 15.39
CA LEU A 51 8.37 9.21 15.46
C LEU A 51 7.62 9.09 14.13
N ALA A 52 6.31 8.84 14.21
CA ALA A 52 5.42 8.93 13.06
C ALA A 52 5.25 10.39 12.63
N LEU A 53 5.38 10.65 11.33
CA LEU A 53 5.11 11.93 10.71
C LEU A 53 3.61 12.06 10.40
N PRO A 54 3.07 13.29 10.26
CA PRO A 54 1.70 13.48 9.82
C PRO A 54 1.48 13.03 8.35
N HIS A 55 2.56 12.96 7.55
CA HIS A 55 2.54 12.54 6.14
C HIS A 55 2.28 11.04 6.02
N THR A 56 1.24 10.65 5.28
CA THR A 56 0.80 9.26 5.16
C THR A 56 0.77 8.77 3.72
N ALA A 57 1.11 7.50 3.51
CA ALA A 57 0.64 6.75 2.34
C ALA A 57 -0.80 6.28 2.60
N ARG A 58 -1.71 6.53 1.67
CA ARG A 58 -3.13 6.15 1.76
C ARG A 58 -3.46 5.12 0.69
N ALA A 59 -4.26 4.13 1.04
CA ALA A 59 -4.75 3.10 0.13
C ALA A 59 -6.27 2.96 0.26
N ALA A 60 -6.99 3.27 -0.82
CA ALA A 60 -8.37 2.84 -1.01
C ALA A 60 -8.32 1.39 -1.49
N VAL A 61 -9.03 0.48 -0.82
CA VAL A 61 -8.93 -0.97 -1.11
C VAL A 61 -10.31 -1.60 -1.10
N SER A 62 -10.57 -2.50 -2.05
CA SER A 62 -11.66 -3.48 -1.95
C SER A 62 -11.15 -4.89 -2.11
N ARG A 63 -11.77 -5.83 -1.41
CA ARG A 63 -11.44 -7.25 -1.56
C ARG A 63 -11.99 -7.80 -2.88
N ARG A 64 -11.21 -8.70 -3.49
CA ARG A 64 -11.66 -9.53 -4.62
C ARG A 64 -11.60 -11.00 -4.27
N ASP A 65 -12.47 -11.80 -4.85
CA ASP A 65 -12.52 -13.25 -4.62
C ASP A 65 -11.91 -14.07 -5.77
N ASP A 66 -11.43 -13.43 -6.83
CA ASP A 66 -10.95 -14.07 -8.07
C ASP A 66 -9.44 -14.34 -8.10
N GLY A 67 -8.73 -14.05 -7.02
CA GLY A 67 -7.27 -14.27 -6.94
C GLY A 67 -6.43 -13.19 -7.60
N VAL A 68 -7.02 -12.08 -8.07
CA VAL A 68 -6.33 -11.01 -8.79
C VAL A 68 -6.01 -9.86 -7.84
N LEU A 69 -4.79 -9.33 -7.94
CA LEU A 69 -4.34 -8.12 -7.28
C LEU A 69 -4.13 -7.03 -8.33
N ARG A 70 -4.99 -6.00 -8.34
CA ARG A 70 -4.84 -4.82 -9.18
C ARG A 70 -4.34 -3.67 -8.33
N LEU A 71 -3.31 -2.98 -8.80
CA LEU A 71 -2.59 -1.97 -8.03
C LEU A 71 -2.42 -0.72 -8.87
N TYR A 72 -2.74 0.42 -8.28
CA TYR A 72 -2.52 1.73 -8.87
C TYR A 72 -1.84 2.66 -7.87
N SER A 73 -0.99 3.54 -8.37
CA SER A 73 -0.41 4.64 -7.59
C SER A 73 -0.62 5.94 -8.35
N ALA A 74 -1.14 6.95 -7.65
CA ALA A 74 -1.30 8.29 -8.21
C ALA A 74 0.05 9.00 -8.42
N ASP A 75 1.08 8.59 -7.68
CA ASP A 75 2.41 9.22 -7.68
C ASP A 75 3.38 8.56 -8.68
N VAL A 76 3.03 7.37 -9.19
CA VAL A 76 3.90 6.61 -10.10
C VAL A 76 3.23 6.44 -11.46
N PRO A 77 3.82 6.94 -12.55
CA PRO A 77 3.27 6.72 -13.89
C PRO A 77 3.31 5.22 -14.25
N GLY A 78 2.29 4.74 -14.95
CA GLY A 78 2.25 3.33 -15.41
C GLY A 78 0.88 2.69 -15.43
N GLY A 79 -0.15 3.34 -14.87
CA GLY A 79 -1.51 2.81 -14.83
C GLY A 79 -1.67 1.64 -13.85
N VAL A 80 -2.73 0.84 -14.03
CA VAL A 80 -3.05 -0.30 -13.17
C VAL A 80 -2.11 -1.47 -13.49
N VAL A 81 -1.42 -1.98 -12.48
CA VAL A 81 -0.64 -3.23 -12.52
C VAL A 81 -1.54 -4.35 -12.05
N SER A 82 -1.66 -5.43 -12.83
CA SER A 82 -2.48 -6.61 -12.48
C SER A 82 -1.59 -7.83 -12.29
N LEU A 83 -1.73 -8.50 -11.15
CA LEU A 83 -0.95 -9.67 -10.74
C LEU A 83 -1.89 -10.77 -10.22
N ARG A 84 -1.43 -12.02 -10.25
CA ARG A 84 -2.13 -13.13 -9.58
C ARG A 84 -1.53 -13.42 -8.22
N VAL A 85 -2.36 -13.55 -7.19
CA VAL A 85 -1.93 -13.75 -5.80
C VAL A 85 -1.25 -15.11 -5.59
N ASP A 86 -1.64 -16.14 -6.34
CA ASP A 86 -1.02 -17.48 -6.31
C ASP A 86 0.36 -17.51 -7.00
N GLU A 87 0.65 -16.55 -7.89
CA GLU A 87 1.92 -16.47 -8.62
C GLU A 87 2.94 -15.51 -7.97
N LEU A 88 2.58 -14.83 -6.89
CA LEU A 88 3.50 -13.90 -6.21
C LEU A 88 4.71 -14.64 -5.64
N ALA A 89 5.89 -14.09 -5.94
CA ALA A 89 7.17 -14.60 -5.48
C ALA A 89 8.17 -13.45 -5.22
N PRO A 90 9.13 -13.62 -4.30
CA PRO A 90 10.21 -12.66 -4.10
C PRO A 90 11.01 -12.45 -5.38
N HIS A 91 11.50 -11.22 -5.58
CA HIS A 91 12.35 -10.84 -6.72
C HIS A 91 11.72 -11.03 -8.12
N ALA A 92 10.39 -11.16 -8.23
CA ALA A 92 9.68 -11.33 -9.49
C ALA A 92 9.65 -10.07 -10.39
N GLY A 93 10.12 -8.92 -9.90
CA GLY A 93 10.33 -7.71 -10.70
C GLY A 93 9.05 -6.99 -11.10
N HIS A 94 8.48 -6.20 -10.20
CA HIS A 94 7.24 -5.43 -10.44
C HIS A 94 7.37 -3.94 -10.09
N GLY A 95 8.60 -3.42 -10.02
CA GLY A 95 8.86 -2.03 -9.64
C GLY A 95 8.23 -1.68 -8.28
N TRP A 96 7.51 -0.57 -8.20
CA TRP A 96 6.82 -0.14 -6.98
C TRP A 96 5.71 -1.11 -6.54
N ALA A 97 5.04 -1.81 -7.47
CA ALA A 97 3.96 -2.72 -7.15
C ALA A 97 4.45 -3.95 -6.37
N ALA A 98 5.76 -4.23 -6.41
CA ALA A 98 6.38 -5.29 -5.61
C ALA A 98 6.22 -5.07 -4.09
N TYR A 99 6.10 -3.83 -3.61
CA TYR A 99 5.91 -3.55 -2.19
C TYR A 99 4.56 -4.06 -1.66
N PRO A 100 3.39 -3.61 -2.18
CA PRO A 100 2.10 -4.16 -1.76
C PRO A 100 1.95 -5.65 -2.15
N ALA A 101 2.43 -6.08 -3.32
CA ALA A 101 2.41 -7.50 -3.69
C ALA A 101 3.21 -8.37 -2.70
N GLY A 102 4.34 -7.88 -2.20
CA GLY A 102 5.13 -8.55 -1.17
C GLY A 102 4.37 -8.76 0.14
N VAL A 103 3.43 -7.86 0.49
CA VAL A 103 2.56 -8.04 1.66
C VAL A 103 1.60 -9.21 1.46
N PHE A 104 0.96 -9.31 0.29
CA PHE A 104 0.09 -10.44 -0.05
C PHE A 104 0.86 -11.76 -0.04
N TRP A 105 2.06 -11.77 -0.64
CA TRP A 105 2.96 -12.91 -0.59
C TRP A 105 3.30 -13.30 0.85
N ALA A 106 3.75 -12.37 1.68
CA ALA A 106 4.16 -12.65 3.05
C ALA A 106 2.99 -13.16 3.93
N LEU A 107 1.79 -12.60 3.77
CA LEU A 107 0.58 -13.08 4.45
C LEU A 107 0.23 -14.51 4.05
N ARG A 108 0.35 -14.83 2.75
CA ARG A 108 0.14 -16.20 2.24
C ARG A 108 1.17 -17.17 2.82
N GLU A 109 2.46 -16.81 2.82
CA GLU A 109 3.51 -17.64 3.41
C GLU A 109 3.32 -17.85 4.92
N ALA A 110 2.74 -16.87 5.62
CA ALA A 110 2.36 -16.99 7.03
C ALA A 110 1.07 -17.82 7.26
N GLY A 111 0.44 -18.34 6.20
CA GLY A 111 -0.76 -19.18 6.29
C GLY A 111 -2.07 -18.40 6.42
N HIS A 112 -2.07 -17.08 6.19
CA HIS A 112 -3.29 -16.29 6.18
C HIS A 112 -4.01 -16.40 4.83
N PRO A 113 -5.35 -16.55 4.84
CA PRO A 113 -6.12 -16.56 3.60
C PRO A 113 -6.10 -15.16 2.99
N VAL A 114 -5.51 -15.04 1.81
CA VAL A 114 -5.53 -13.84 0.96
C VAL A 114 -6.08 -14.23 -0.41
N THR A 115 -7.06 -13.46 -0.89
CA THR A 115 -7.74 -13.74 -2.16
C THR A 115 -7.20 -12.83 -3.26
N GLY A 116 -7.65 -11.59 -3.29
CA GLY A 116 -7.25 -10.57 -4.24
C GLY A 116 -7.72 -9.20 -3.73
N ALA A 117 -7.30 -8.14 -4.40
CA ALA A 117 -7.71 -6.79 -4.06
C ALA A 117 -7.59 -5.84 -5.24
N ASP A 118 -8.33 -4.75 -5.15
CA ASP A 118 -8.20 -3.54 -5.97
C ASP A 118 -7.58 -2.41 -5.16
#